data_AF-A0A7Y1APP2-F1
#
_entry.id   AF-A0A7Y1APP2-F1
#
_cell.length_a   1.000
_cell.length_b   1.000
_cell.length_c   1.000
_cell.angle_alpha   90.00
_cell.angle_beta   90.00
_cell.angle_gamma   90.00
#
_symmetry.space_group_name_H-M   'P 1'
#
loop_
_entity.id
_entity.type
_entity.pdbx_description
1 polymer ?
#
loop_
_entity_poly.entity_id
_entity_poly.type
_entity_poly.pdbx_seq_one_letter_code
_entity_poly.pdbx_strand_id
1 'polypeptide(L)'
;MLIRSMILASVLVTGMAHAVEVPNPLEQDRAKARPLVIVARTEADPTLSTLKKSLEDPAQKKAFDERNLVLYTIVGITGKRDGKDLEPQSTMSLIRGLKPGMIIDKAKVFLIGKDGEVKFKSEGDADLETLFKTVDALPPAEKTLQAQTGPETSVTPGTQGKPDKSGKHVKPAKPAKPLED
;
A
#
# COMPACT_ATOMS: atom_id res chain seq x y z
N MET A 1 15.19 -60.96 32.44
CA MET A 1 14.94 -60.83 30.99
C MET A 1 13.57 -60.17 30.84
N LEU A 2 13.36 -58.86 30.90
CA LEU A 2 13.90 -57.74 30.12
C LEU A 2 13.85 -57.98 28.60
N ILE A 3 12.95 -57.20 27.99
CA ILE A 3 12.91 -56.70 26.61
C ILE A 3 12.16 -57.58 25.59
N ARG A 4 11.38 -56.87 24.75
CA ARG A 4 10.92 -57.17 23.37
C ARG A 4 9.49 -57.72 23.31
N SER A 5 8.48 -57.05 22.74
CA SER A 5 8.49 -56.08 21.65
C SER A 5 7.36 -55.07 21.77
N MET A 6 7.73 -53.84 21.45
CA MET A 6 6.90 -52.65 21.35
C MET A 6 5.90 -52.70 20.19
N ILE A 7 4.78 -52.03 20.45
CA ILE A 7 3.76 -51.54 19.53
C ILE A 7 4.41 -50.71 18.40
N LEU A 8 4.14 -51.06 17.14
CA LEU A 8 4.53 -50.27 15.98
C LEU A 8 3.28 -49.68 15.31
N ALA A 9 2.80 -48.55 15.83
CA ALA A 9 1.80 -47.71 15.20
C ALA A 9 2.51 -46.68 14.30
N SER A 10 2.74 -47.04 13.04
CA SER A 10 3.29 -46.15 12.03
C SER A 10 2.18 -45.29 11.43
N VAL A 11 1.83 -44.18 12.10
CA VAL A 11 1.02 -43.12 11.49
C VAL A 11 1.91 -42.35 10.51
N LEU A 12 1.56 -42.46 9.24
CA LEU A 12 2.11 -41.68 8.13
C LEU A 12 1.84 -40.19 8.37
N VAL A 13 2.82 -39.48 8.93
CA VAL A 13 2.83 -38.01 8.95
C VAL A 13 3.06 -37.55 7.51
N THR A 14 1.96 -37.23 6.83
CA THR A 14 2.00 -36.59 5.52
C THR A 14 2.52 -35.16 5.75
N GLY A 15 3.79 -34.94 5.46
CA GLY A 15 4.40 -33.61 5.47
C GLY A 15 3.75 -32.75 4.39
N MET A 16 2.69 -32.02 4.75
CA MET A 16 2.21 -30.88 3.99
C MET A 16 3.30 -29.81 4.06
N ALA A 17 4.22 -29.84 3.11
CA ALA A 17 5.13 -28.74 2.84
C ALA A 17 4.29 -27.57 2.35
N HIS A 18 3.79 -26.76 3.27
CA HIS A 18 3.31 -25.43 2.93
C HIS A 18 4.52 -24.67 2.39
N ALA A 19 4.57 -24.50 1.06
CA ALA A 19 5.41 -23.49 0.47
C ALA A 19 5.01 -22.17 1.14
N VAL A 20 5.87 -21.66 2.02
CA VAL A 20 5.73 -20.32 2.56
C VAL A 20 6.01 -19.40 1.38
N GLU A 21 4.97 -19.14 0.58
CA GLU A 21 5.06 -18.19 -0.51
C GLU A 21 5.32 -16.83 0.11
N VAL A 22 6.53 -16.32 -0.11
CA VAL A 22 6.93 -15.02 0.40
C VAL A 22 6.03 -13.98 -0.28
N PRO A 23 5.22 -13.23 0.47
CA PRO A 23 4.25 -12.33 -0.11
C PRO A 23 4.98 -11.27 -0.94
N ASN A 24 4.42 -10.95 -2.10
CA ASN A 24 4.97 -9.91 -2.95
C ASN A 24 4.95 -8.58 -2.18
N PRO A 25 6.09 -7.86 -2.07
CA PRO A 25 6.14 -6.61 -1.33
C PRO A 25 5.17 -5.55 -1.88
N LEU A 26 4.66 -5.65 -3.10
CA LEU A 26 3.63 -4.74 -3.61
C LEU A 26 2.27 -4.89 -2.90
N GLU A 27 1.98 -6.07 -2.33
CA GLU A 27 0.72 -6.31 -1.60
C GLU A 27 0.59 -5.41 -0.37
N GLN A 28 1.72 -4.98 0.21
CA GLN A 28 1.69 -4.08 1.37
C GLN A 28 1.18 -2.68 1.01
N ASP A 29 1.34 -2.27 -0.25
CA ASP A 29 0.95 -0.98 -0.83
C ASP A 29 -0.38 -1.05 -1.59
N ARG A 30 -0.92 -2.26 -1.81
CA ARG A 30 -2.21 -2.45 -2.47
C ARG A 30 -3.32 -1.66 -1.75
N ALA A 31 -4.14 -0.98 -2.54
CA ALA A 31 -5.18 -0.02 -2.11
C ALA A 31 -4.70 1.21 -1.32
N LYS A 32 -3.44 1.27 -0.87
CA LYS A 32 -2.89 2.37 -0.05
C LYS A 32 -2.12 3.36 -0.90
N ALA A 33 -1.13 2.87 -1.64
CA ALA A 33 -0.18 3.64 -2.41
C ALA A 33 -0.07 3.09 -3.84
N ARG A 34 0.63 3.86 -4.69
CA ARG A 34 0.91 3.52 -6.08
C ARG A 34 2.41 3.20 -6.21
N PRO A 35 2.79 1.92 -6.28
CA PRO A 35 4.19 1.56 -6.47
C PRO A 35 4.71 2.03 -7.83
N LEU A 36 5.76 2.83 -7.83
CA LEU A 36 6.60 3.08 -9.00
C LEU A 36 7.82 2.18 -8.91
N VAL A 37 7.88 1.14 -9.75
CA VAL A 37 8.97 0.16 -9.74
C VAL A 37 9.92 0.40 -10.89
N ILE A 38 11.20 0.58 -10.58
CA ILE A 38 12.28 0.71 -11.55
C ILE A 38 13.17 -0.53 -11.43
N VAL A 39 13.37 -1.23 -12.54
CA VAL A 39 14.23 -2.41 -12.62
C VAL A 39 15.39 -2.10 -13.57
N ALA A 40 16.59 -2.00 -13.02
CA ALA A 40 17.82 -1.72 -13.76
C ALA A 40 18.85 -2.83 -13.54
N ARG A 41 19.80 -2.96 -14.47
CA ARG A 41 20.92 -3.92 -14.31
C ARG A 41 21.99 -3.37 -13.36
N THR A 42 22.24 -2.07 -13.42
CA THR A 42 23.32 -1.39 -12.68
C THR A 42 22.82 -0.06 -12.11
N GLU A 43 23.45 0.42 -11.03
CA GLU A 43 23.09 1.73 -10.45
C GLU A 43 23.42 2.91 -11.38
N ALA A 44 24.37 2.72 -12.30
CA ALA A 44 24.77 3.69 -13.30
C ALA A 44 23.81 3.77 -14.50
N ASP A 45 22.66 3.09 -14.45
CA ASP A 45 21.66 3.19 -15.51
C ASP A 45 21.15 4.65 -15.62
N PRO A 46 21.08 5.22 -16.85
CA PRO A 46 20.75 6.62 -17.06
C PRO A 46 19.30 6.94 -16.66
N THR A 47 18.35 6.03 -16.86
CA THR A 47 16.94 6.22 -16.50
C THR A 47 16.79 6.28 -14.98
N LEU A 48 17.45 5.34 -14.28
CA LEU A 48 17.44 5.33 -12.81
C LEU A 48 18.08 6.60 -12.23
N SER A 49 19.23 7.00 -12.75
CA SER A 49 19.94 8.19 -12.30
C SER A 49 19.14 9.47 -12.52
N THR A 50 18.48 9.58 -13.68
CA THR A 50 17.62 10.72 -14.01
C THR A 50 16.42 10.80 -13.09
N LEU A 51 15.70 9.69 -12.89
CA LEU A 51 14.54 9.65 -11.98
C LEU A 51 14.92 9.98 -10.55
N LYS A 52 16.03 9.43 -10.03
CA LYS A 52 16.51 9.73 -8.68
C LYS A 52 16.87 11.20 -8.54
N LYS A 53 17.57 11.77 -9.52
CA LYS A 53 17.94 13.19 -9.54
C LYS A 53 16.71 14.10 -9.61
N SER A 54 15.70 13.74 -10.38
CA SER A 54 14.45 14.50 -10.41
C SER A 54 13.71 14.46 -9.07
N LEU A 55 13.80 13.35 -8.31
CA LEU A 55 13.24 13.26 -6.95
C LEU A 55 14.04 14.00 -5.87
N GLU A 56 15.24 14.51 -6.17
CA GLU A 56 15.98 15.40 -5.26
C GLU A 56 15.39 16.81 -5.23
N ASP A 57 14.65 17.21 -6.27
CA ASP A 57 13.92 18.48 -6.29
C ASP A 57 12.72 18.41 -5.31
N PRO A 58 12.64 19.32 -4.33
CA PRO A 58 11.54 19.34 -3.35
C PRO A 58 10.16 19.50 -3.99
N ALA A 59 10.03 20.18 -5.14
CA ALA A 59 8.76 20.32 -5.84
C ALA A 59 8.31 19.00 -6.45
N GLN A 60 9.23 18.27 -7.07
CA GLN A 60 8.97 16.93 -7.65
C GLN A 60 8.66 15.92 -6.55
N LYS A 61 9.40 15.95 -5.44
CA LYS A 61 9.16 15.09 -4.28
C LYS A 61 7.78 15.34 -3.67
N LYS A 62 7.39 16.60 -3.48
CA LYS A 62 6.05 16.94 -3.00
C LYS A 62 4.96 16.42 -3.94
N ALA A 63 5.16 16.57 -5.25
CA ALA A 63 4.23 16.06 -6.25
C ALA A 63 4.17 14.52 -6.30
N PHE A 64 5.26 13.84 -5.92
CA PHE A 64 5.32 12.39 -5.76
C PHE A 64 4.51 11.93 -4.54
N ASP A 65 4.67 12.63 -3.42
CA ASP A 65 3.98 12.35 -2.15
C ASP A 65 2.46 12.66 -2.25
N GLU A 66 2.08 13.79 -2.87
CA GLU A 66 0.67 14.17 -3.07
C GLU A 66 -0.10 13.14 -3.91
N ARG A 67 0.60 12.46 -4.81
CA ARG A 67 0.06 11.37 -5.65
C ARG A 67 0.12 10.00 -5.00
N ASN A 68 0.61 9.94 -3.76
CA ASN A 68 0.77 8.73 -2.96
C ASN A 68 1.58 7.65 -3.70
N LEU A 69 2.70 8.06 -4.30
CA LEU A 69 3.63 7.16 -4.97
C LEU A 69 4.64 6.60 -3.98
N VAL A 70 5.09 5.38 -4.22
CA VAL A 70 6.15 4.71 -3.43
C VAL A 70 7.21 4.20 -4.39
N LEU A 71 8.48 4.56 -4.18
CA LEU A 71 9.56 4.20 -5.09
C LEU A 71 10.13 2.83 -4.74
N TYR A 72 10.00 1.89 -5.67
CA TYR A 72 10.71 0.63 -5.64
C TYR A 72 11.86 0.66 -6.64
N THR A 73 13.07 0.40 -6.16
CA THR A 73 14.26 0.32 -7.01
C THR A 73 14.83 -1.08 -6.94
N ILE A 74 15.00 -1.73 -8.08
CA ILE A 74 15.67 -3.02 -8.21
C ILE A 74 16.89 -2.80 -9.09
N VAL A 75 18.08 -3.10 -8.54
CA VAL A 75 19.33 -3.07 -9.29
C VAL A 75 19.96 -4.44 -9.22
N GLY A 76 20.00 -5.13 -10.37
CA GLY A 76 20.40 -6.53 -10.43
C GLY A 76 19.46 -7.42 -9.61
N ILE A 77 19.92 -7.83 -8.43
CA ILE A 77 19.16 -8.66 -7.47
C ILE A 77 18.86 -7.95 -6.14
N THR A 78 19.25 -6.68 -6.02
CA THR A 78 19.08 -5.88 -4.80
C THR A 78 17.87 -4.97 -4.96
N GLY A 79 16.89 -5.08 -4.06
CA GLY A 79 15.68 -4.28 -4.04
C GLY A 79 15.68 -3.26 -2.91
N LYS A 80 15.09 -2.09 -3.15
CA LYS A 80 14.81 -1.06 -2.16
C LYS A 80 13.38 -0.54 -2.31
N ARG A 81 12.73 -0.17 -1.21
CA ARG A 81 11.45 0.53 -1.13
C ARG A 81 11.67 1.85 -0.39
N ASP A 82 11.44 2.98 -1.05
CA ASP A 82 11.73 4.34 -0.56
C ASP A 82 13.14 4.47 0.04
N GLY A 83 14.12 3.84 -0.60
CA GLY A 83 15.51 3.83 -0.17
C GLY A 83 15.85 2.81 0.92
N LYS A 84 14.87 2.20 1.57
CA LYS A 84 15.06 1.10 2.54
C LYS A 84 15.28 -0.23 1.82
N ASP A 85 16.31 -0.98 2.22
CA ASP A 85 16.59 -2.28 1.62
C ASP A 85 15.45 -3.28 1.83
N LEU A 86 15.11 -3.97 0.75
CA LEU A 86 14.22 -5.11 0.75
C LEU A 86 15.02 -6.39 0.97
N GLU A 87 14.41 -7.34 1.67
CA GLU A 87 15.01 -8.66 1.82
C GLU A 87 15.20 -9.33 0.45
N PRO A 88 16.28 -10.10 0.23
CA PRO A 88 16.49 -10.82 -1.03
C PRO A 88 15.29 -11.66 -1.50
N GLN A 89 14.59 -12.34 -0.57
CA GLN A 89 13.40 -13.13 -0.93
C GLN A 89 12.23 -12.26 -1.41
N SER A 90 12.03 -11.10 -0.79
CA SER A 90 11.01 -10.13 -1.21
C SER A 90 11.36 -9.52 -2.57
N THR A 91 12.64 -9.21 -2.80
CA THR A 91 13.12 -8.69 -4.09
C THR A 91 12.90 -9.70 -5.21
N MET A 92 13.22 -10.97 -4.98
CA MET A 92 13.02 -12.02 -5.99
C MET A 92 11.54 -12.26 -6.29
N SER A 93 10.67 -12.12 -5.28
CA SER A 93 9.22 -12.19 -5.46
C SER A 93 8.68 -11.02 -6.30
N LEU A 94 9.24 -9.82 -6.11
CA LEU A 94 8.94 -8.64 -6.93
C LEU A 94 9.38 -8.83 -8.39
N ILE A 95 10.61 -9.30 -8.62
CA ILE A 95 11.12 -9.59 -9.97
C ILE A 95 10.23 -10.64 -10.66
N ARG A 96 9.81 -11.70 -9.95
CA ARG A 96 8.92 -12.74 -10.49
C ARG A 96 7.53 -12.19 -10.81
N GLY A 97 6.99 -11.32 -9.98
CA GLY A 97 5.67 -10.72 -10.17
C GLY A 97 5.62 -9.77 -11.37
N LEU A 98 6.64 -8.94 -11.54
CA LEU A 98 6.70 -7.96 -12.63
C LEU A 98 7.16 -8.53 -13.96
N LYS A 99 7.82 -9.70 -13.95
CA LYS A 99 8.40 -10.36 -15.13
C LYS A 99 9.06 -9.35 -16.07
N PRO A 100 10.07 -8.58 -15.60
CA PRO A 100 10.72 -7.56 -16.41
C PRO A 100 11.37 -8.14 -17.68
N GLY A 101 11.59 -9.45 -17.73
CA GLY A 101 12.25 -10.15 -18.82
C GLY A 101 13.67 -10.55 -18.42
N MET A 102 14.19 -11.60 -19.03
CA MET A 102 15.54 -12.13 -18.68
C MET A 102 16.67 -11.21 -19.15
N ILE A 103 16.41 -10.37 -20.14
CA ILE A 103 17.38 -9.41 -20.69
C ILE A 103 16.88 -8.01 -20.38
N ILE A 104 17.68 -7.27 -19.59
CA ILE A 104 17.45 -5.88 -19.22
C ILE A 104 18.62 -5.08 -19.78
N ASP A 105 18.47 -4.61 -21.00
CA ASP A 105 19.46 -3.76 -21.68
C ASP A 105 19.28 -2.28 -21.29
N LYS A 106 18.03 -1.89 -20.99
CA LYS A 106 17.67 -0.58 -20.45
C LYS A 106 16.78 -0.77 -19.22
N ALA A 107 16.83 0.15 -18.26
CA ALA A 107 15.94 0.08 -17.11
C ALA A 107 14.47 0.07 -17.53
N LYS A 108 13.69 -0.76 -16.85
CA LYS A 108 12.24 -0.89 -17.05
C LYS A 108 11.51 -0.21 -15.93
N VAL A 109 10.54 0.61 -16.27
CA VAL A 109 9.75 1.38 -15.30
C VAL A 109 8.31 0.91 -15.38
N PHE A 110 7.77 0.55 -14.22
CA PHE A 110 6.41 0.08 -14.04
C PHE A 110 5.69 1.00 -13.05
N LEU A 111 4.58 1.61 -13.46
CA LEU A 111 3.66 2.23 -12.53
C LEU A 111 2.56 1.24 -12.21
N ILE A 112 2.40 0.90 -10.94
CA ILE A 112 1.36 0.01 -10.46
C ILE A 112 0.23 0.85 -9.84
N GLY A 113 -0.99 0.55 -10.24
CA GLY A 113 -2.21 1.16 -9.71
C GLY A 113 -2.48 0.71 -8.28
N LYS A 114 -3.46 1.35 -7.63
CA LYS A 114 -3.89 0.94 -6.29
C LYS A 114 -4.63 -0.41 -6.31
N ASP A 115 -5.16 -0.78 -7.47
CA ASP A 115 -5.77 -2.09 -7.71
C ASP A 115 -4.75 -3.23 -7.81
N GLY A 116 -3.48 -2.91 -8.07
CA GLY A 116 -2.40 -3.88 -8.27
C GLY A 116 -2.07 -4.13 -9.74
N GLU A 117 -2.73 -3.46 -10.69
CA GLU A 117 -2.47 -3.61 -12.11
C GLU A 117 -1.37 -2.66 -12.61
N VAL A 118 -0.65 -3.08 -13.66
CA VAL A 118 0.35 -2.22 -14.32
C VAL A 118 -0.38 -1.16 -15.16
N LYS A 119 -0.20 0.11 -14.81
CA LYS A 119 -0.82 1.27 -15.49
C LYS A 119 0.11 1.93 -16.50
N PHE A 120 1.41 1.83 -16.28
CA PHE A 120 2.44 2.32 -17.19
C PHE A 120 3.58 1.33 -17.24
N LYS A 121 4.13 1.11 -18.43
CA LYS A 121 5.33 0.33 -18.65
C LYS A 121 6.18 1.03 -19.71
N SER A 122 7.45 1.30 -19.38
CA SER A 122 8.42 1.83 -20.33
C SER A 122 9.78 1.15 -20.17
N GLU A 123 10.61 1.24 -21.21
CA GLU A 123 11.98 0.74 -21.25
C GLU A 123 12.92 1.89 -21.67
N GLY A 124 13.84 2.30 -20.79
CA GLY A 124 14.86 3.30 -21.06
C GLY A 124 14.42 4.77 -20.99
N ASP A 125 13.17 5.07 -21.33
CA ASP A 125 12.66 6.45 -21.39
C ASP A 125 11.45 6.59 -20.46
N ALA A 126 11.70 7.06 -19.25
CA ALA A 126 10.66 7.37 -18.27
C ALA A 126 11.02 8.64 -17.51
N ASP A 127 10.10 9.61 -17.54
CA ASP A 127 10.22 10.88 -16.86
C ASP A 127 9.08 11.04 -15.82
N LEU A 128 9.35 11.81 -14.77
CA LEU A 128 8.36 12.03 -13.71
C LEU A 128 7.12 12.76 -14.21
N GLU A 129 7.24 13.65 -15.18
CA GLU A 129 6.10 14.42 -15.69
C GLU A 129 5.07 13.53 -16.41
N THR A 130 5.52 12.59 -17.23
CA THR A 130 4.70 11.59 -17.91
C THR A 130 4.09 10.62 -16.91
N LEU A 131 4.86 10.18 -15.91
CA LEU A 131 4.34 9.32 -14.84
C LEU A 131 3.24 10.02 -14.05
N PHE A 132 3.44 11.29 -13.72
CA PHE A 132 2.49 12.15 -13.04
C PHE A 132 1.22 12.38 -13.88
N LYS A 133 1.35 12.69 -15.16
CA LYS A 133 0.20 12.80 -16.08
C LYS A 133 -0.56 11.48 -16.18
N THR A 134 0.14 10.35 -16.20
CA THR A 134 -0.48 9.03 -16.22
C THR A 134 -1.29 8.81 -14.93
N VAL A 135 -0.70 9.13 -13.77
CA VAL A 135 -1.39 9.07 -12.47
C VAL A 135 -2.64 9.95 -12.44
N ASP A 136 -2.53 11.16 -12.97
CA ASP A 136 -3.60 12.15 -13.02
C ASP A 136 -4.69 11.78 -14.06
N ALA A 137 -4.40 10.95 -15.05
CA ALA A 137 -5.39 10.43 -15.99
C ALA A 137 -6.15 9.21 -15.47
N LEU A 138 -5.69 8.58 -14.37
CA LEU A 138 -6.34 7.38 -13.84
C LEU A 138 -7.73 7.66 -13.24
N PRO A 139 -8.63 6.67 -13.28
CA PRO A 139 -10.02 6.86 -12.88
C PRO A 139 -10.16 7.27 -11.41
N PRO A 140 -11.25 7.97 -11.04
CA PRO A 140 -11.46 8.46 -9.68
C PRO A 140 -11.36 7.37 -8.61
N ALA A 141 -11.77 6.13 -8.93
CA ALA A 141 -11.66 4.97 -8.04
C ALA A 141 -10.22 4.70 -7.56
N GLU A 142 -9.21 5.02 -8.38
CA GLU A 142 -7.81 4.92 -7.99
C GLU A 142 -7.29 6.20 -7.32
N LYS A 143 -7.94 7.35 -7.56
CA LYS A 143 -7.57 8.65 -6.96
C LYS A 143 -8.10 8.79 -5.55
N THR A 144 -9.27 8.23 -5.26
CA THR A 144 -9.81 8.21 -3.90
C THR A 144 -8.87 7.37 -3.04
N LEU A 145 -8.12 8.04 -2.16
CA LEU A 145 -7.82 7.48 -0.84
C LEU A 145 -9.13 6.86 -0.34
N GLN A 146 -9.11 5.63 0.15
CA GLN A 146 -10.31 4.98 0.68
C GLN A 146 -10.97 5.87 1.75
N ALA A 147 -11.92 6.69 1.34
CA ALA A 147 -13.15 6.94 2.07
C ALA A 147 -14.16 5.91 1.53
N GLN A 148 -13.89 4.64 1.81
CA GLN A 148 -14.88 3.56 1.67
C GLN A 148 -14.92 2.78 2.98
N THR A 149 -15.20 3.48 4.07
CA THR A 149 -16.27 3.02 4.96
C THR A 149 -17.56 3.29 4.20
N GLY A 150 -18.22 2.23 3.75
CA GLY A 150 -19.46 2.33 2.98
C GLY A 150 -20.57 3.08 3.72
N PRO A 151 -21.65 3.47 3.02
CA PRO A 151 -22.84 3.99 3.65
C PRO A 151 -23.48 2.88 4.48
N GLU A 152 -23.20 2.86 5.78
CA GLU A 152 -24.13 2.26 6.72
C GLU A 152 -25.38 3.14 6.70
N THR A 153 -26.31 2.70 5.85
CA THR A 153 -27.76 2.79 5.99
C THR A 153 -28.19 3.63 7.18
N SER A 154 -28.75 4.79 6.85
CA SER A 154 -29.60 5.60 7.70
C SER A 154 -30.47 4.72 8.61
N VAL A 155 -30.12 4.65 9.89
CA VAL A 155 -31.13 4.42 10.92
C VAL A 155 -31.79 5.76 11.18
N THR A 156 -32.90 5.97 10.49
CA THR A 156 -33.91 6.94 10.88
C THR A 156 -34.75 6.29 11.98
N PRO A 157 -34.82 6.85 13.19
CA PRO A 157 -36.05 6.83 13.97
C PRO A 157 -36.56 8.26 13.94
N GLY A 158 -37.50 8.60 13.06
CA GLY A 158 -38.90 8.27 13.31
C GLY A 158 -39.53 9.44 14.05
N THR A 159 -39.83 10.52 13.31
CA THR A 159 -40.78 11.55 13.76
C THR A 159 -42.16 10.91 13.84
N GLN A 160 -42.66 10.71 15.06
CA GLN A 160 -44.09 10.69 15.34
C GLN A 160 -44.39 11.82 16.31
N GLY A 161 -45.23 12.75 15.87
CA GLY A 161 -45.67 13.88 16.67
C GLY A 161 -46.79 13.49 17.65
N LYS A 162 -46.67 14.04 18.88
CA LYS A 162 -47.70 14.70 19.72
C LYS A 162 -48.98 13.91 20.14
N PRO A 163 -49.73 14.34 21.19
CA PRO A 163 -49.53 15.47 22.11
C PRO A 163 -49.85 15.18 23.61
N ASP A 164 -49.73 16.26 24.41
CA ASP A 164 -50.58 16.62 25.56
C ASP A 164 -50.22 16.23 27.01
N LYS A 165 -49.86 17.31 27.75
CA LYS A 165 -50.51 17.80 28.99
C LYS A 165 -49.81 17.58 30.34
N SER A 166 -49.73 18.71 31.05
CA SER A 166 -49.51 18.88 32.51
C SER A 166 -48.04 18.77 32.93
N GLY A 167 -47.43 19.66 33.69
CA GLY A 167 -47.85 20.86 34.41
C GLY A 167 -46.57 21.32 35.15
N LYS A 168 -46.26 22.62 35.14
CA LYS A 168 -46.45 23.50 36.30
C LYS A 168 -45.12 23.79 37.06
N HIS A 169 -44.80 25.09 37.10
CA HIS A 169 -43.86 25.81 37.98
C HIS A 169 -42.35 25.53 37.83
N VAL A 170 -41.39 26.44 38.02
CA VAL A 170 -41.30 27.90 38.29
C VAL A 170 -39.81 28.26 38.08
N LYS A 171 -39.53 29.40 37.43
CA LYS A 171 -38.21 30.08 37.45
C LYS A 171 -38.10 30.82 38.80
N PRO A 172 -36.94 31.04 39.44
CA PRO A 172 -36.04 32.11 38.95
C PRO A 172 -34.54 32.03 39.31
N ALA A 173 -33.73 32.81 38.57
CA ALA A 173 -32.55 33.61 39.00
C ALA A 173 -31.33 32.88 39.63
N LYS A 174 -30.08 33.34 39.64
CA LYS A 174 -29.14 34.22 38.90
C LYS A 174 -27.74 33.82 39.50
N PRO A 175 -26.59 34.13 38.87
CA PRO A 175 -25.28 33.52 39.17
C PRO A 175 -24.42 34.36 40.14
N ALA A 176 -23.48 33.71 40.86
CA ALA A 176 -22.22 34.31 41.36
C ALA A 176 -21.25 33.23 41.94
N LYS A 177 -19.95 33.36 41.65
CA LYS A 177 -18.76 32.72 42.29
C LYS A 177 -18.42 33.44 43.64
N PRO A 178 -17.23 33.28 44.27
CA PRO A 178 -16.50 32.14 44.90
C PRO A 178 -16.09 32.43 46.39
N LEU A 179 -15.48 31.47 47.12
CA LEU A 179 -14.38 31.54 48.14
C LEU A 179 -14.39 30.25 49.00
N GLU A 180 -13.33 29.44 49.03
CA GLU A 180 -12.25 29.37 50.04
C GLU A 180 -12.71 29.07 51.48
N ASP A 181 -12.46 27.84 51.94
CA ASP A 181 -11.54 27.49 53.05
C ASP A 181 -10.97 26.09 52.78
#